data_AF-A0A351ME22-F1
#
_entry.id   AF-A0A351ME22-F1
#
_cell.length_a   1.000
_cell.length_b   1.000
_cell.length_c   1.000
_cell.angle_alpha   90.00
_cell.angle_beta   90.00
_cell.angle_gamma   90.00
#
_symmetry.space_group_name_H-M   'P 1'
#
loop_
_entity.id
_entity.type
_entity.pdbx_description
1 polymer ?
#
loop_
_entity_poly.entity_id
_entity_poly.type
_entity_poly.pdbx_seq_one_letter_code
_entity_poly.pdbx_strand_id
1 'polypeptide(L)'
;MIPTAPQIGFDRFIQLDWVAAALQVRAGVASLDELNELLDAAGLGNEAKVKTRTKLNALVLEPRADLVDFIDRGIGLFADAKPQQDAACFAWGAALAAYPYFGKVAEFTGRLTAMQGDCSMPEVHRRMSELYGERGNIKTATRAVIQTQVDWGAIRRVTKGNRIERLAPKPVADPIKVSWLIEAALRFHGKAMALATLQSTAALYPFSFDQPLGYVVSNSPALELRSEGPSNQFVALHSAP
;
A
#
# COMPACT_ATOMS: atom_id res chain seq x y z
N MET A 1 16.91 -26.10 -1.04
CA MET A 1 16.28 -25.21 -2.05
C MET A 1 16.96 -23.86 -1.96
N ILE A 2 17.50 -23.35 -3.07
CA ILE A 2 18.07 -21.99 -3.11
C ILE A 2 16.87 -21.02 -2.97
N PRO A 3 16.88 -20.07 -2.02
CA PRO A 3 15.79 -19.10 -1.92
C PRO A 3 15.66 -18.36 -3.25
N THR A 4 14.50 -18.48 -3.90
CA THR A 4 14.23 -17.72 -5.12
C THR A 4 14.31 -16.24 -4.77
N ALA A 5 15.11 -15.49 -5.53
CA ALA A 5 15.32 -14.09 -5.25
C ALA A 5 13.96 -13.34 -5.34
N PRO A 6 13.66 -12.43 -4.41
CA PRO A 6 12.33 -11.84 -4.32
C PRO A 6 11.97 -11.07 -5.61
N GLN A 7 10.70 -11.15 -6.02
CA GLN A 7 10.21 -10.59 -7.28
C GLN A 7 9.98 -9.07 -7.17
N ILE A 8 10.27 -8.35 -8.25
CA ILE A 8 10.01 -6.91 -8.37
C ILE A 8 8.68 -6.74 -9.12
N GLY A 9 7.60 -6.63 -8.35
CA GLY A 9 6.24 -6.58 -8.89
C GLY A 9 5.69 -5.17 -9.13
N PHE A 10 6.26 -4.12 -8.53
CA PHE A 10 5.79 -2.73 -8.65
C PHE A 10 6.90 -1.84 -9.21
N ASP A 11 6.90 -1.65 -10.52
CA ASP A 11 7.98 -1.02 -11.29
C ASP A 11 7.52 0.18 -12.12
N ARG A 12 6.26 0.58 -11.96
CA ARG A 12 5.63 1.69 -12.68
C ARG A 12 5.05 2.72 -11.73
N PHE A 13 5.08 3.97 -12.16
CA PHE A 13 4.39 5.04 -11.47
C PHE A 13 2.89 4.88 -11.72
N ILE A 14 2.09 4.93 -10.64
CA ILE A 14 0.63 4.84 -10.70
C ILE A 14 0.05 6.10 -10.07
N GLN A 15 -0.69 6.88 -10.88
CA GLN A 15 -1.40 8.05 -10.36
C GLN A 15 -2.57 7.63 -9.49
N LEU A 16 -2.85 8.40 -8.46
CA LEU A 16 -3.97 8.18 -7.56
C LEU A 16 -5.31 8.23 -8.31
N ASP A 17 -5.44 9.18 -9.25
CA ASP A 17 -6.66 9.36 -10.03
C ASP A 17 -6.99 8.13 -10.88
N TRP A 18 -5.98 7.37 -11.33
CA TRP A 18 -6.21 6.11 -12.04
C TRP A 18 -6.75 5.01 -11.11
N VAL A 19 -6.29 4.97 -9.86
CA VAL A 19 -6.83 4.05 -8.86
C VAL A 19 -8.25 4.45 -8.45
N ALA A 20 -8.49 5.75 -8.29
CA ALA A 20 -9.82 6.29 -8.00
C ALA A 20 -10.82 5.98 -9.13
N ALA A 21 -10.42 6.17 -10.39
CA ALA A 21 -11.25 5.80 -11.53
C ALA A 21 -11.51 4.28 -11.58
N ALA A 22 -10.49 3.44 -11.33
CA ALA A 22 -10.68 1.99 -11.25
C ALA A 22 -11.62 1.56 -10.11
N LEU A 23 -11.60 2.27 -8.97
CA LEU A 23 -12.58 2.09 -7.89
C LEU A 23 -14.00 2.41 -8.35
N GLN A 24 -14.21 3.53 -9.05
CA GLN A 24 -15.53 3.90 -9.59
C GLN A 24 -16.05 2.87 -10.61
N VAL A 25 -15.15 2.29 -11.42
CA VAL A 25 -15.51 1.17 -12.32
C VAL A 25 -15.98 -0.04 -11.52
N ARG A 26 -15.24 -0.45 -10.49
CA ARG A 26 -15.61 -1.59 -9.64
C ARG A 26 -16.88 -1.33 -8.81
N ALA A 27 -17.17 -0.08 -8.48
CA ALA A 27 -18.39 0.33 -7.80
C ALA A 27 -19.62 0.42 -8.74
N GLY A 28 -19.43 0.25 -10.05
CA GLY A 28 -20.51 0.36 -11.04
C GLY A 28 -20.96 1.79 -11.34
N VAL A 29 -20.16 2.80 -10.91
CA VAL A 29 -20.45 4.23 -11.12
C VAL A 29 -19.88 4.71 -12.46
N ALA A 30 -18.75 4.15 -12.87
CA ALA A 30 -18.08 4.46 -14.14
C ALA A 30 -17.89 3.19 -14.99
N SER A 31 -17.63 3.40 -16.26
CA SER A 31 -17.35 2.36 -17.24
C SER A 31 -15.84 2.12 -17.41
N LEU A 32 -15.51 0.93 -17.90
CA LEU A 32 -14.13 0.58 -18.22
C LEU A 32 -13.56 1.43 -19.37
N ASP A 33 -14.43 1.97 -20.22
CA ASP A 33 -14.08 2.85 -21.33
C ASP A 33 -13.68 4.24 -20.84
N GLU A 34 -14.39 4.82 -19.86
CA GLU A 34 -13.98 6.08 -19.22
C GLU A 34 -12.60 5.96 -18.55
N LEU A 35 -12.29 4.82 -17.92
CA LEU A 35 -10.94 4.55 -17.42
C LEU A 35 -9.92 4.47 -18.55
N ASN A 36 -10.27 3.86 -19.69
CA ASN A 36 -9.38 3.81 -20.85
C ASN A 36 -9.08 5.20 -21.41
N GLU A 37 -10.11 6.05 -21.53
CA GLU A 37 -9.99 7.43 -21.98
C GLU A 37 -9.10 8.26 -21.04
N LEU A 38 -9.26 8.09 -19.72
CA LEU A 38 -8.39 8.73 -18.72
C LEU A 38 -6.91 8.33 -18.91
N LEU A 39 -6.65 7.05 -19.19
CA LEU A 39 -5.30 6.56 -19.45
C LEU A 39 -4.75 7.05 -20.80
N ASP A 40 -5.59 7.22 -21.82
CA ASP A 40 -5.21 7.77 -23.12
C ASP A 40 -4.88 9.26 -23.03
N ALA A 41 -5.68 10.03 -22.28
CA ALA A 41 -5.45 11.44 -22.02
C ALA A 41 -4.12 11.71 -21.30
N ALA A 42 -3.59 10.72 -20.56
CA ALA A 42 -2.29 10.82 -19.90
C ALA A 42 -1.08 10.73 -20.86
N GLY A 43 -1.30 10.50 -22.16
CA GLY A 43 -0.23 10.48 -23.17
C GLY A 43 0.78 9.35 -22.98
N LEU A 44 0.36 8.24 -22.37
CA LEU A 44 1.20 7.06 -22.18
C LEU A 44 1.43 6.36 -23.52
N GLY A 45 2.68 5.99 -23.82
CA GLY A 45 2.96 5.08 -24.94
C GLY A 45 2.30 3.71 -24.72
N ASN A 46 1.98 2.98 -25.80
CA ASN A 46 1.22 1.72 -25.75
C ASN A 46 1.74 0.71 -24.70
N GLU A 47 3.04 0.48 -24.66
CA GLU A 47 3.65 -0.45 -23.68
C GLU A 47 3.47 0.05 -22.23
N ALA A 48 3.55 1.37 -22.01
CA ALA A 48 3.33 1.97 -20.70
C ALA A 48 1.86 1.84 -20.29
N LYS A 49 0.91 2.08 -21.21
CA LYS A 49 -0.53 1.92 -20.97
C LYS A 49 -0.87 0.49 -20.55
N VAL A 50 -0.38 -0.51 -21.30
CA VAL A 50 -0.59 -1.93 -20.98
C VAL A 50 -0.05 -2.27 -19.59
N LYS A 51 1.18 -1.84 -19.26
CA LYS A 51 1.78 -2.12 -17.95
C LYS A 51 1.06 -1.40 -16.80
N THR A 52 0.60 -0.17 -17.02
CA THR A 52 -0.24 0.56 -16.06
C THR A 52 -1.55 -0.18 -15.81
N ARG A 53 -2.23 -0.62 -16.89
CA ARG A 53 -3.45 -1.45 -16.81
C ARG A 53 -3.19 -2.73 -16.00
N THR A 54 -2.08 -3.42 -16.21
CA THR A 54 -1.71 -4.61 -15.42
C THR A 54 -1.62 -4.30 -13.92
N LYS A 55 -1.10 -3.12 -13.52
CA LYS A 55 -1.09 -2.74 -12.10
C LYS A 55 -2.49 -2.43 -11.59
N LEU A 56 -3.31 -1.71 -12.35
CA LEU A 56 -4.69 -1.41 -11.96
C LEU A 56 -5.54 -2.67 -11.84
N ASN A 57 -5.31 -3.67 -12.69
CA ASN A 57 -5.94 -4.99 -12.56
C ASN A 57 -5.61 -5.61 -11.20
N ALA A 58 -4.32 -5.75 -10.87
CA ALA A 58 -3.92 -6.38 -9.63
C ALA A 58 -4.32 -5.59 -8.37
N LEU A 59 -4.39 -4.25 -8.45
CA LEU A 59 -4.78 -3.39 -7.34
C LEU A 59 -6.30 -3.37 -7.12
N VAL A 60 -7.09 -3.39 -8.20
CA VAL A 60 -8.51 -3.04 -8.15
C VAL A 60 -9.37 -3.89 -9.09
N LEU A 61 -9.07 -3.94 -10.39
CA LEU A 61 -10.06 -4.43 -11.37
C LEU A 61 -10.20 -5.95 -11.38
N GLU A 62 -9.08 -6.66 -11.32
CA GLU A 62 -8.97 -8.11 -11.43
C GLU A 62 -7.87 -8.60 -10.46
N PRO A 63 -8.09 -8.47 -9.14
CA PRO A 63 -7.10 -8.89 -8.16
C PRO A 63 -6.89 -10.41 -8.22
N ARG A 64 -5.72 -10.87 -7.75
CA ARG A 64 -5.45 -12.30 -7.63
C ARG A 64 -6.50 -12.98 -6.75
N ALA A 65 -6.77 -14.26 -7.00
CA ALA A 65 -7.81 -15.03 -6.31
C ALA A 65 -7.74 -14.93 -4.78
N ASP A 66 -6.54 -14.95 -4.19
CA ASP A 66 -6.30 -14.84 -2.75
C ASP A 66 -6.56 -13.44 -2.15
N LEU A 67 -6.75 -12.44 -3.00
CA LEU A 67 -6.99 -11.04 -2.64
C LEU A 67 -8.40 -10.56 -3.04
N VAL A 68 -9.19 -11.33 -3.79
CA VAL A 68 -10.52 -10.91 -4.27
C VAL A 68 -11.40 -10.43 -3.11
N ASP A 69 -11.62 -11.27 -2.09
CA ASP A 69 -12.43 -10.90 -0.92
C ASP A 69 -11.92 -9.62 -0.22
N PHE A 70 -10.60 -9.53 -0.03
CA PHE A 70 -9.97 -8.38 0.63
C PHE A 70 -10.18 -7.09 -0.16
N ILE A 71 -10.00 -7.15 -1.48
CA ILE A 71 -10.17 -6.00 -2.37
C ILE A 71 -11.65 -5.62 -2.50
N ASP A 72 -12.56 -6.58 -2.58
CA ASP A 72 -14.00 -6.36 -2.68
C ASP A 72 -14.56 -5.68 -1.42
N ARG A 73 -14.13 -6.15 -0.22
CA ARG A 73 -14.41 -5.44 1.03
C ARG A 73 -13.85 -4.03 1.03
N GLY A 74 -12.63 -3.84 0.51
CA GLY A 74 -12.04 -2.52 0.35
C GLY A 74 -12.88 -1.60 -0.54
N ILE A 75 -13.33 -2.08 -1.71
CA ILE A 75 -14.17 -1.32 -2.63
C ILE A 75 -15.44 -0.83 -1.90
N GLY A 76 -16.12 -1.71 -1.15
CA GLY A 76 -17.30 -1.33 -0.36
C GLY A 76 -17.05 -0.30 0.74
N LEU A 77 -15.81 -0.13 1.21
CA LEU A 77 -15.44 0.85 2.24
C LEU A 77 -15.00 2.20 1.69
N PHE A 78 -14.43 2.22 0.47
CA PHE A 78 -13.71 3.38 -0.06
C PHE A 78 -14.33 3.95 -1.34
N ALA A 79 -15.31 3.30 -1.97
CA ALA A 79 -15.93 3.79 -3.21
C ALA A 79 -16.79 5.06 -3.05
N ASP A 80 -17.48 5.22 -1.91
CA ASP A 80 -18.51 6.26 -1.71
C ASP A 80 -18.00 7.51 -0.98
N ALA A 81 -16.82 7.44 -0.38
CA ALA A 81 -16.31 8.47 0.51
C ALA A 81 -15.32 9.42 -0.20
N LYS A 82 -15.01 10.57 0.41
CA LYS A 82 -14.30 11.72 -0.20
C LYS A 82 -13.20 11.28 -1.19
N PRO A 83 -13.30 11.61 -2.49
CA PRO A 83 -12.62 10.87 -3.55
C PRO A 83 -11.10 10.72 -3.38
N GLN A 84 -10.41 11.71 -2.78
CA GLN A 84 -8.95 11.71 -2.75
C GLN A 84 -8.34 11.05 -1.50
N GLN A 85 -8.93 11.21 -0.31
CA GLN A 85 -8.38 10.59 0.90
C GLN A 85 -8.68 9.09 0.94
N ASP A 86 -9.89 8.70 0.57
CA ASP A 86 -10.33 7.30 0.57
C ASP A 86 -9.65 6.50 -0.54
N ALA A 87 -9.49 7.08 -1.74
CA ALA A 87 -8.70 6.46 -2.79
C ALA A 87 -7.25 6.22 -2.35
N ALA A 88 -6.62 7.17 -1.63
CA ALA A 88 -5.24 7.00 -1.18
C ALA A 88 -5.11 5.90 -0.11
N CYS A 89 -6.09 5.80 0.79
CA CYS A 89 -6.18 4.75 1.79
C CYS A 89 -6.33 3.37 1.14
N PHE A 90 -7.27 3.23 0.21
CA PHE A 90 -7.47 2.02 -0.56
C PHE A 90 -6.23 1.66 -1.39
N ALA A 91 -5.70 2.59 -2.17
CA ALA A 91 -4.54 2.38 -3.03
C ALA A 91 -3.35 1.85 -2.24
N TRP A 92 -3.10 2.41 -1.06
CA TRP A 92 -2.02 1.98 -0.19
C TRP A 92 -2.21 0.56 0.34
N GLY A 93 -3.39 0.24 0.90
CA GLY A 93 -3.67 -1.10 1.42
C GLY A 93 -3.65 -2.16 0.32
N ALA A 94 -4.25 -1.87 -0.85
CA ALA A 94 -4.21 -2.75 -2.01
C ALA A 94 -2.79 -2.99 -2.51
N ALA A 95 -1.96 -1.94 -2.62
CA ALA A 95 -0.57 -2.06 -3.02
C ALA A 95 0.29 -2.81 -2.00
N LEU A 96 0.03 -2.60 -0.70
CA LEU A 96 0.71 -3.29 0.37
C LEU A 96 0.44 -4.81 0.31
N ALA A 97 -0.82 -5.20 0.11
CA ALA A 97 -1.23 -6.60 0.02
C ALA A 97 -0.79 -7.28 -1.30
N ALA A 98 -0.91 -6.58 -2.44
CA ALA A 98 -0.63 -7.15 -3.76
C ALA A 98 0.86 -7.14 -4.15
N TYR A 99 1.63 -6.19 -3.62
CA TYR A 99 2.99 -5.92 -4.08
C TYR A 99 4.00 -5.78 -2.93
N PRO A 100 4.67 -6.88 -2.51
CA PRO A 100 5.68 -6.84 -1.46
C PRO A 100 6.81 -5.83 -1.73
N TYR A 101 7.16 -5.59 -3.01
CA TYR A 101 8.16 -4.57 -3.38
C TYR A 101 7.71 -3.15 -2.99
N PHE A 102 6.44 -2.80 -3.22
CA PHE A 102 5.87 -1.53 -2.78
C PHE A 102 5.94 -1.43 -1.25
N GLY A 103 5.51 -2.48 -0.55
CA GLY A 103 5.53 -2.53 0.91
C GLY A 103 6.93 -2.36 1.50
N LYS A 104 7.97 -2.93 0.89
CA LYS A 104 9.36 -2.74 1.36
C LYS A 104 9.90 -1.34 1.14
N VAL A 105 9.58 -0.70 0.01
CA VAL A 105 9.93 0.71 -0.21
C VAL A 105 9.19 1.60 0.81
N ALA A 106 7.90 1.35 1.06
CA ALA A 106 7.13 2.03 2.09
C ALA A 106 7.73 1.85 3.49
N GLU A 107 8.08 0.61 3.87
CA GLU A 107 8.69 0.29 5.16
C GLU A 107 10.02 1.02 5.37
N PHE A 108 10.92 1.01 4.38
CA PHE A 108 12.20 1.72 4.49
C PHE A 108 12.02 3.24 4.50
N THR A 109 11.15 3.78 3.64
CA THR A 109 10.87 5.23 3.59
C THR A 109 10.25 5.69 4.91
N GLY A 110 9.21 4.99 5.40
CA GLY A 110 8.54 5.29 6.65
C GLY A 110 9.48 5.20 7.85
N ARG A 111 10.36 4.18 7.90
CA ARG A 111 11.34 4.03 8.98
C ARG A 111 12.40 5.13 8.98
N LEU A 112 13.00 5.42 7.82
CA LEU A 112 14.05 6.45 7.72
C LEU A 112 13.49 7.83 8.08
N THR A 113 12.35 8.21 7.49
CA THR A 113 11.70 9.50 7.76
C THR A 113 11.20 9.62 9.20
N ALA A 114 10.73 8.54 9.83
CA ALA A 114 10.35 8.57 11.24
C ALA A 114 11.55 8.79 12.18
N MET A 115 12.74 8.30 11.83
CA MET A 115 13.93 8.45 12.66
C MET A 115 14.64 9.80 12.46
N GLN A 116 14.66 10.32 11.23
CA GLN A 116 15.50 11.46 10.86
C GLN A 116 14.71 12.71 10.44
N GLY A 117 13.38 12.60 10.29
CA GLY A 117 12.50 13.65 9.75
C GLY A 117 12.40 13.62 8.22
N ASP A 118 13.47 13.26 7.54
CA ASP A 118 13.55 13.10 6.10
C ASP A 118 14.47 11.91 5.73
N CYS A 119 14.60 11.62 4.44
CA CYS A 119 15.62 10.69 3.95
C CYS A 119 15.98 11.00 2.50
N SER A 120 17.07 10.44 2.01
CA SER A 120 17.46 10.58 0.60
C SER A 120 17.03 9.38 -0.25
N MET A 121 16.72 9.62 -1.53
CA MET A 121 16.43 8.56 -2.49
C MET A 121 17.55 7.50 -2.58
N PRO A 122 18.85 7.86 -2.58
CA PRO A 122 19.95 6.89 -2.55
C PRO A 122 19.94 5.99 -1.30
N GLU A 123 19.52 6.48 -0.14
CA GLU A 123 19.43 5.65 1.07
C GLU A 123 18.36 4.57 0.95
N VAL A 124 17.16 4.94 0.48
CA VAL A 124 16.08 3.98 0.19
C VAL A 124 16.55 2.97 -0.85
N HIS A 125 17.19 3.44 -1.93
CA HIS A 125 17.74 2.57 -2.97
C HIS A 125 18.77 1.58 -2.41
N ARG A 126 19.72 2.03 -1.59
CA ARG A 126 20.72 1.16 -0.97
C ARG A 126 20.06 0.04 -0.16
N ARG A 127 19.05 0.36 0.66
CA ARG A 127 18.29 -0.64 1.42
C ARG A 127 17.56 -1.64 0.52
N MET A 128 17.00 -1.17 -0.59
CA MET A 128 16.37 -2.05 -1.57
C MET A 128 17.38 -2.96 -2.27
N SER A 129 18.56 -2.47 -2.64
CA SER A 129 19.63 -3.28 -3.22
C SER A 129 20.18 -4.32 -2.24
N GLU A 130 20.35 -3.97 -0.97
CA GLU A 130 20.74 -4.91 0.10
C GLU A 130 19.77 -6.09 0.20
N LEU A 131 18.47 -5.85 0.03
CA LEU A 131 17.42 -6.87 0.16
C LEU A 131 17.15 -7.66 -1.13
N TYR A 132 17.17 -6.99 -2.29
CA TYR A 132 16.79 -7.60 -3.58
C TYR A 132 18.00 -7.98 -4.46
N GLY A 133 19.22 -7.66 -4.04
CA GLY A 133 20.46 -7.78 -4.80
C GLY A 133 20.69 -6.60 -5.74
N GLU A 134 21.84 -6.53 -6.40
CA GLU A 134 22.15 -5.47 -7.37
C GLU A 134 21.58 -5.78 -8.76
N ARG A 135 20.27 -5.59 -8.94
CA ARG A 135 19.59 -5.75 -10.24
C ARG A 135 19.40 -4.41 -10.94
N GLY A 136 19.65 -4.38 -12.26
CA GLY A 136 19.58 -3.15 -13.05
C GLY A 136 18.22 -2.42 -13.01
N ASN A 137 17.13 -3.12 -12.71
CA ASN A 137 15.79 -2.53 -12.64
C ASN A 137 15.38 -1.99 -11.25
N ILE A 138 16.15 -2.23 -10.18
CA ILE A 138 15.80 -1.80 -8.81
C ILE A 138 15.75 -0.28 -8.70
N LYS A 139 16.71 0.41 -9.32
CA LYS A 139 16.75 1.88 -9.32
C LYS A 139 15.48 2.47 -9.92
N THR A 140 15.07 1.95 -11.07
CA THR A 140 13.87 2.39 -11.79
C THR A 140 12.60 2.04 -11.01
N ALA A 141 12.50 0.82 -10.48
CA ALA A 141 11.33 0.38 -9.71
C ALA A 141 11.18 1.14 -8.38
N THR A 142 12.27 1.33 -7.63
CA THR A 142 12.27 2.13 -6.39
C THR A 142 11.85 3.57 -6.67
N ARG A 143 12.38 4.18 -7.74
CA ARG A 143 11.98 5.53 -8.16
C ARG A 143 10.49 5.60 -8.51
N ALA A 144 9.96 4.58 -9.19
CA ALA A 144 8.56 4.51 -9.56
C ALA A 144 7.64 4.42 -8.33
N VAL A 145 8.00 3.62 -7.33
CA VAL A 145 7.27 3.54 -6.05
C VAL A 145 7.34 4.88 -5.30
N ILE A 146 8.51 5.51 -5.20
CA ILE A 146 8.65 6.82 -4.54
C ILE A 146 7.79 7.87 -5.26
N GLN A 147 7.78 7.89 -6.59
CA GLN A 147 6.93 8.80 -7.36
C GLN A 147 5.43 8.56 -7.08
N THR A 148 5.03 7.30 -6.96
CA THR A 148 3.67 6.88 -6.60
C THR A 148 3.31 7.38 -5.19
N GLN A 149 4.19 7.20 -4.21
CA GLN A 149 3.94 7.69 -2.84
C GLN A 149 3.90 9.23 -2.74
N VAL A 150 4.62 9.94 -3.61
CA VAL A 150 4.52 11.41 -3.72
C VAL A 150 3.14 11.81 -4.24
N ASP A 151 2.71 11.19 -5.34
CA ASP A 151 1.42 11.45 -5.97
C ASP A 151 0.24 11.12 -5.04
N TRP A 152 0.34 10.02 -4.28
CA TRP A 152 -0.65 9.62 -3.29
C TRP A 152 -0.62 10.50 -2.02
N GLY A 153 0.22 11.54 -2.01
CA GLY A 153 0.30 12.53 -0.94
C GLY A 153 0.82 11.98 0.38
N ALA A 154 1.70 10.99 0.35
CA ALA A 154 2.33 10.44 1.54
C ALA A 154 3.66 11.16 1.86
N ILE A 155 4.43 11.52 0.83
CA ILE A 155 5.71 12.22 0.93
C ILE A 155 5.78 13.38 -0.07
N ARG A 156 6.71 14.31 0.16
CA ARG A 156 7.10 15.34 -0.81
C ARG A 156 8.59 15.29 -1.10
N ARG A 157 9.00 15.83 -2.25
CA ARG A 157 10.42 16.06 -2.59
C ARG A 157 10.78 17.50 -2.28
N VAL A 158 11.91 17.72 -1.61
CA VAL A 158 12.24 19.01 -0.99
C VAL A 158 13.43 19.69 -1.66
N THR A 159 14.52 18.95 -1.91
CA THR A 159 15.76 19.48 -2.50
C THR A 159 16.00 18.81 -3.83
N LYS A 160 16.05 19.54 -4.96
CA LYS A 160 16.40 19.06 -6.33
C LYS A 160 16.22 17.53 -6.53
N GLY A 161 15.04 17.01 -6.20
CA GLY A 161 14.66 15.60 -6.30
C GLY A 161 15.29 14.56 -5.34
N ASN A 162 16.34 14.87 -4.57
CA ASN A 162 17.10 13.84 -3.84
C ASN A 162 16.67 13.59 -2.40
N ARG A 163 16.03 14.56 -1.73
CA ARG A 163 15.50 14.40 -0.36
C ARG A 163 13.98 14.26 -0.37
N ILE A 164 13.50 13.39 0.50
CA ILE A 164 12.11 12.98 0.69
C ILE A 164 11.71 13.32 2.12
N GLU A 165 10.63 14.07 2.28
CA GLU A 165 10.04 14.38 3.57
C GLU A 165 8.65 13.76 3.69
N ARG A 166 8.34 13.24 4.87
CA ARG A 166 7.00 12.76 5.22
C ARG A 166 6.02 13.92 5.23
N LEU A 167 4.87 13.78 4.58
CA LEU A 167 3.76 14.71 4.75
C LEU A 167 3.04 14.45 6.09
N ALA A 168 2.15 15.36 6.47
CA ALA A 168 1.36 15.22 7.69
C ALA A 168 0.67 13.84 7.75
N PRO A 169 0.65 13.17 8.92
CA PRO A 169 -0.08 11.91 9.08
C PRO A 169 -1.54 12.05 8.63
N LYS A 170 -2.05 10.99 8.01
CA LYS A 170 -3.43 10.93 7.52
C LYS A 170 -4.27 10.15 8.54
N PRO A 171 -5.06 10.80 9.41
CA PRO A 171 -5.87 10.09 10.38
C PRO A 171 -6.94 9.25 9.67
N VAL A 172 -7.07 7.99 10.11
CA VAL A 172 -8.15 7.09 9.68
C VAL A 172 -9.02 6.83 10.91
N ALA A 173 -10.20 7.44 10.89
CA ALA A 173 -11.11 7.48 12.04
C ALA A 173 -12.19 6.39 12.01
N ASP A 174 -12.38 5.68 10.90
CA ASP A 174 -13.37 4.60 10.79
C ASP A 174 -12.72 3.27 11.23
N PRO A 175 -13.23 2.59 12.28
CA PRO A 175 -12.67 1.33 12.76
C PRO A 175 -12.58 0.25 11.67
N ILE A 176 -13.54 0.22 10.74
CA ILE A 176 -13.59 -0.80 9.68
C ILE A 176 -12.51 -0.52 8.62
N LYS A 177 -12.24 0.76 8.32
CA LYS A 177 -11.12 1.15 7.44
C LYS A 177 -9.76 0.88 8.11
N VAL A 178 -9.66 1.12 9.42
CA VAL A 178 -8.44 0.79 10.20
C VAL A 178 -8.19 -0.71 10.19
N SER A 179 -9.20 -1.54 10.46
CA SER A 179 -9.04 -3.00 10.46
C SER A 179 -8.64 -3.53 9.08
N TRP A 180 -9.18 -2.97 8.00
CA TRP A 180 -8.80 -3.30 6.63
C TRP A 180 -7.33 -2.95 6.33
N LEU A 181 -6.84 -1.79 6.78
CA LEU A 181 -5.42 -1.43 6.65
C LEU A 181 -4.50 -2.34 7.47
N ILE A 182 -4.92 -2.73 8.69
CA ILE A 182 -4.16 -3.69 9.51
C ILE A 182 -4.09 -5.05 8.81
N GLU A 183 -5.19 -5.51 8.20
CA GLU A 183 -5.21 -6.71 7.37
C GLU A 183 -4.21 -6.63 6.22
N ALA A 184 -4.14 -5.48 5.52
CA ALA A 184 -3.17 -5.24 4.46
C ALA A 184 -1.72 -5.37 4.97
N ALA A 185 -1.42 -4.83 6.15
CA ALA A 185 -0.09 -4.96 6.76
C ALA A 185 0.25 -6.40 7.15
N LEU A 186 -0.71 -7.16 7.67
CA LEU A 186 -0.51 -8.58 8.00
C LEU A 186 -0.27 -9.42 6.74
N ARG A 187 -1.04 -9.18 5.68
CA ARG A 187 -0.85 -9.81 4.36
C ARG A 187 0.55 -9.51 3.79
N PHE A 188 1.00 -8.26 3.89
CA PHE A 188 2.35 -7.88 3.48
C PHE A 188 3.46 -8.57 4.27
N HIS A 189 3.35 -8.60 5.61
CA HIS A 189 4.36 -9.24 6.45
C HIS A 189 4.31 -10.77 6.36
N GLY A 190 3.16 -11.34 5.96
CA GLY A 190 2.95 -12.78 5.86
C GLY A 190 2.97 -13.50 7.21
N LYS A 191 2.76 -12.79 8.32
CA LYS A 191 2.82 -13.33 9.68
C LYS A 191 2.03 -12.47 10.66
N ALA A 192 1.73 -13.05 11.82
CA ALA A 192 1.15 -12.32 12.94
C ALA A 192 2.08 -11.19 13.42
N MET A 193 1.49 -10.09 13.88
CA MET A 193 2.18 -8.90 14.37
C MET A 193 1.78 -8.59 15.80
N ALA A 194 2.71 -8.13 16.62
CA ALA A 194 2.40 -7.74 18.00
C ALA A 194 1.45 -6.53 18.00
N LEU A 195 0.37 -6.61 18.77
CA LEU A 195 -0.62 -5.52 18.90
C LEU A 195 0.07 -4.21 19.30
N ALA A 196 1.04 -4.29 20.21
CA ALA A 196 1.81 -3.15 20.72
C ALA A 196 2.62 -2.41 19.65
N THR A 197 3.00 -3.06 18.54
CA THR A 197 3.83 -2.44 17.48
C THR A 197 3.03 -2.05 16.25
N LEU A 198 1.76 -2.43 16.15
CA LEU A 198 0.92 -2.15 14.97
C LEU A 198 0.90 -0.68 14.59
N GLN A 199 0.64 0.22 15.55
CA GLN A 199 0.62 1.68 15.33
C GLN A 199 1.94 2.20 14.75
N SER A 200 3.07 1.62 15.17
CA SER A 200 4.42 2.04 14.76
C SER A 200 4.93 1.33 13.50
N THR A 201 4.09 0.52 12.84
CA THR A 201 4.49 -0.24 11.65
C THR A 201 4.85 0.72 10.52
N ALA A 202 6.13 0.75 10.15
CA ALA A 202 6.63 1.69 9.16
C ALA A 202 5.97 1.56 7.78
N ALA A 203 5.47 0.37 7.41
CA ALA A 203 4.75 0.15 6.15
C ALA A 203 3.33 0.77 6.11
N LEU A 204 2.76 1.13 7.28
CA LEU A 204 1.43 1.75 7.41
C LEU A 204 1.45 3.28 7.38
N TYR A 205 2.64 3.90 7.38
CA TYR A 205 2.77 5.29 6.97
C TYR A 205 2.04 5.51 5.62
N PRO A 206 1.35 6.64 5.36
CA PRO A 206 1.22 7.82 6.20
C PRO A 206 0.08 7.79 7.22
N PHE A 207 -0.62 6.67 7.39
CA PHE A 207 -1.83 6.63 8.21
C PHE A 207 -1.52 6.66 9.70
N SER A 208 -2.39 7.34 10.45
CA SER A 208 -2.44 7.29 11.90
C SER A 208 -3.82 6.78 12.34
N PHE A 209 -3.83 5.97 13.38
CA PHE A 209 -5.06 5.42 13.93
C PHE A 209 -5.28 6.01 15.32
N ASP A 210 -6.40 6.69 15.52
CA ASP A 210 -6.67 7.40 16.77
C ASP A 210 -7.41 6.49 17.79
N GLN A 211 -7.80 5.29 17.36
CA GLN A 211 -8.60 4.36 18.14
C GLN A 211 -7.75 3.30 18.86
N PRO A 212 -8.22 2.75 19.99
CA PRO A 212 -7.58 1.60 20.62
C PRO A 212 -7.57 0.38 19.67
N LEU A 213 -6.40 0.05 19.12
CA LEU A 213 -6.27 -1.00 18.10
C LEU A 213 -6.73 -2.38 18.61
N GLY A 214 -6.61 -2.66 19.90
CA GLY A 214 -7.14 -3.90 20.48
C GLY A 214 -8.64 -4.04 20.27
N TYR A 215 -9.40 -2.96 20.48
CA TYR A 215 -10.84 -2.93 20.24
C TYR A 215 -11.17 -3.07 18.75
N VAL A 216 -10.45 -2.36 17.87
CA VAL A 216 -10.65 -2.44 16.42
C VAL A 216 -10.45 -3.87 15.91
N VAL A 217 -9.36 -4.51 16.36
CA VAL A 217 -9.01 -5.87 15.95
C VAL A 217 -10.02 -6.89 16.48
N SER A 218 -10.43 -6.79 17.75
CA SER A 218 -11.40 -7.73 18.35
C SER A 218 -12.79 -7.70 17.69
N ASN A 219 -13.16 -6.60 17.04
CA ASN A 219 -14.44 -6.46 16.33
C ASN A 219 -14.33 -6.73 14.81
N SER A 220 -13.14 -7.06 14.31
CA SER A 220 -12.95 -7.33 12.88
C SER A 220 -13.21 -8.80 12.56
N PRO A 221 -14.06 -9.12 11.56
CA PRO A 221 -14.29 -10.51 11.15
C PRO A 221 -13.08 -11.12 10.42
N ALA A 222 -12.18 -10.29 9.89
CA ALA A 222 -11.02 -10.75 9.11
C ALA A 222 -9.73 -10.90 9.96
N LEU A 223 -9.76 -10.46 11.22
CA LEU A 223 -8.60 -10.48 12.11
C LEU A 223 -8.88 -11.37 13.32
N GLU A 224 -7.81 -11.82 13.95
CA GLU A 224 -7.85 -12.58 15.19
C GLU A 224 -6.87 -11.99 16.18
N LEU A 225 -7.33 -11.73 17.41
CA LEU A 225 -6.48 -11.32 18.52
C LEU A 225 -6.11 -12.55 19.36
N ARG A 226 -4.84 -12.96 19.29
CA ARG A 226 -4.28 -14.08 20.03
C ARG A 226 -3.50 -13.58 21.23
N SER A 227 -3.63 -14.26 22.37
CA SER A 227 -2.81 -13.98 23.55
C SER A 227 -1.78 -15.10 23.73
N GLU A 228 -0.50 -14.76 23.70
CA GLU A 228 0.61 -15.67 23.95
C GLU A 228 1.23 -15.35 25.31
N GLY A 229 0.58 -15.85 26.37
CA GLY A 229 0.96 -15.58 27.76
C GLY A 229 0.34 -14.28 28.31
N PRO A 230 0.78 -13.82 29.50
CA PRO A 230 0.07 -12.80 30.27
C PRO A 230 0.10 -11.38 29.65
N SER A 231 1.10 -11.08 28.83
CA SER A 231 1.38 -9.71 28.35
C SER A 231 1.58 -9.58 26.84
N ASN A 232 1.62 -10.68 26.09
CA ASN A 232 1.90 -10.61 24.65
C ASN A 232 0.62 -10.90 23.87
N GLN A 233 0.12 -9.86 23.19
CA GLN A 233 -1.00 -9.97 22.28
C GLN A 233 -0.51 -9.83 20.84
N PHE A 234 -0.95 -10.74 19.99
CA PHE A 234 -0.63 -10.77 18.57
C PHE A 234 -1.91 -10.70 17.75
N VAL A 235 -1.82 -10.01 16.64
CA VAL A 235 -2.88 -9.93 15.64
C VAL A 235 -2.48 -10.78 14.45
N ALA A 236 -3.38 -11.67 14.05
CA ALA A 236 -3.22 -12.53 12.88
C ALA A 236 -4.41 -12.34 11.93
N LEU A 237 -4.25 -12.77 10.68
CA LEU A 237 -5.39 -12.97 9.78
C LEU A 237 -6.21 -14.14 10.33
N HIS A 238 -7.54 -14.03 10.26
CA HIS A 238 -8.40 -15.17 10.53
C HIS A 238 -8.06 -16.28 9.54
N SER A 239 -7.74 -17.47 10.03
CA SER A 239 -7.62 -18.64 9.15
C SER A 239 -8.99 -18.88 8.54
N ALA A 240 -9.08 -18.96 7.20
CA ALA A 240 -10.30 -19.44 6.58
C ALA A 240 -10.64 -20.83 7.18
N PRO A 241 -11.90 -21.08 7.58
CA PRO A 241 -12.32 -22.37 8.10
C PRO A 241 -12.13 -23.50 7.08
#